data_AF-A0A660CFN4-F1
#
_entry.id   AF-A0A660CFN4-F1
#
_cell.length_a   1.000
_cell.length_b   1.000
_cell.length_c   1.000
_cell.angle_alpha   90.00
_cell.angle_beta   90.00
_cell.angle_gamma   90.00
#
_symmetry.space_group_name_H-M   'P 1'
#
loop_
_entity.id
_entity.type
_entity.pdbx_description
1 polymer ?
#
loop_
_entity_poly.entity_id
_entity_poly.type
_entity_poly.pdbx_seq_one_letter_code
_entity_poly.pdbx_strand_id
1 'polypeptide(L)'
;MVATGEQPSQDILRRLRQQLNTLVAVLTVADLDADVRTMLAALAHTAVTAEPLLANLDPSILIEIRSAFDHAEAQRIDDMRASLLMASRRLSVLPHTGSFPSLPHQGAPPHHTKPSNPRDMRE
;
A
#
# COMPACT_ATOMS: atom_id res chain seq x y z
N MET A 1 -6.01 19.09 14.65
CA MET A 1 -6.56 17.71 14.64
C MET A 1 -5.76 16.95 13.59
N VAL A 2 -4.87 16.05 14.02
CA VAL A 2 -3.75 15.52 13.23
C VAL A 2 -4.18 14.26 12.45
N ALA A 3 -3.62 14.11 11.25
CA ALA A 3 -3.86 13.10 10.23
C ALA A 3 -3.60 11.64 10.68
N THR A 4 -4.54 11.05 11.42
CA THR A 4 -4.44 9.64 11.85
C THR A 4 -4.44 8.63 10.71
N GLY A 5 -4.85 9.03 9.49
CA GLY A 5 -4.84 8.17 8.30
C GLY A 5 -3.53 8.18 7.50
N GLU A 6 -2.70 9.21 7.65
CA GLU A 6 -1.48 9.37 6.83
C GLU A 6 -0.29 8.63 7.45
N GLN A 7 -0.21 8.59 8.79
CA GLN A 7 0.77 7.81 9.54
C GLN A 7 0.72 6.30 9.27
N PRO A 8 -0.44 5.60 9.34
CA PRO A 8 -0.51 4.16 9.07
C PRO A 8 -0.12 3.82 7.62
N SER A 9 -0.42 4.70 6.66
CA SER A 9 -0.01 4.53 5.26
C SER A 9 1.50 4.66 5.07
N GLN A 10 2.15 5.61 5.76
CA GLN A 10 3.61 5.72 5.71
C GLN A 10 4.30 4.57 6.45
N ASP A 11 3.75 4.11 7.57
CA ASP A 11 4.28 2.97 8.31
C ASP A 11 4.25 1.67 7.48
N ILE A 12 3.19 1.46 6.68
CA ILE A 12 3.12 0.25 5.86
C ILE A 12 4.09 0.27 4.69
N LEU A 13 4.29 1.43 4.03
CA LEU A 13 5.30 1.57 2.97
C LEU A 13 6.72 1.45 3.54
N ARG A 14 6.96 2.00 4.73
CA ARG A 14 8.24 1.85 5.46
C ARG A 14 8.52 0.38 5.77
N ARG A 15 7.52 -0.36 6.27
CA ARG A 15 7.63 -1.80 6.56
C ARG A 15 7.90 -2.61 5.30
N LEU A 16 7.17 -2.34 4.22
CA LEU A 16 7.36 -2.99 2.93
C LEU A 16 8.79 -2.79 2.41
N ARG A 17 9.29 -1.55 2.46
CA ARG A 17 10.67 -1.23 2.08
C ARG A 17 11.70 -1.99 2.91
N GLN A 18 11.48 -2.07 4.22
CA GLN A 18 12.37 -2.83 5.10
C GLN A 18 12.38 -4.32 4.73
N GLN A 19 11.22 -4.94 4.53
CA GLN A 19 11.11 -6.36 4.16
C GLN A 19 11.80 -6.66 2.82
N LEU A 20 11.58 -5.81 1.80
CA LEU A 20 12.22 -5.97 0.49
C LEU A 20 13.75 -5.90 0.60
N ASN A 21 14.28 -4.90 1.33
CA ASN A 21 15.72 -4.75 1.51
C ASN A 21 16.33 -5.93 2.28
N THR A 22 15.67 -6.40 3.33
CA THR A 22 16.14 -7.57 4.09
C THR A 22 16.16 -8.82 3.22
N LEU A 23 15.09 -9.09 2.46
CA LEU A 23 15.03 -10.26 1.57
C LEU A 23 16.10 -10.23 0.49
N VAL A 24 16.33 -9.07 -0.15
CA VAL A 24 17.41 -8.93 -1.16
C VAL A 24 18.78 -9.22 -0.56
N ALA A 25 19.05 -8.72 0.65
CA ALA A 25 20.32 -8.96 1.35
C ALA A 25 20.48 -10.44 1.72
N VAL A 26 19.45 -11.07 2.28
CA VAL A 26 19.47 -12.49 2.66
C VAL A 26 19.68 -13.38 1.44
N LEU A 27 18.94 -13.16 0.35
CA LEU A 27 19.06 -13.93 -0.89
C LEU A 27 20.40 -13.74 -1.62
N THR A 28 21.24 -12.80 -1.19
CA THR A 28 22.61 -12.65 -1.71
C THR A 28 23.58 -13.64 -1.06
N VAL A 29 23.23 -14.17 0.12
CA VAL A 29 24.13 -15.02 0.93
C VAL A 29 23.51 -16.37 1.33
N ALA A 30 22.19 -16.54 1.17
CA ALA A 30 21.45 -17.72 1.59
C ALA A 30 20.53 -18.25 0.48
N ASP A 31 20.27 -19.56 0.54
CA ASP A 31 19.33 -20.26 -0.32
C ASP A 31 17.87 -20.05 0.13
N LEU A 32 16.92 -20.52 -0.69
CA LEU A 32 15.48 -20.48 -0.39
C LEU A 32 15.07 -21.56 0.62
N ASP A 33 15.42 -21.33 1.88
CA ASP A 33 15.07 -22.18 3.01
C ASP A 33 13.71 -21.81 3.67
N ALA A 34 13.41 -22.47 4.79
CA ALA A 34 12.16 -22.25 5.54
C ALA A 34 12.03 -20.83 6.12
N ASP A 35 13.15 -20.20 6.50
CA ASP A 35 13.15 -18.86 7.08
C ASP A 35 12.90 -17.83 5.98
N VAL A 36 13.55 -17.97 4.83
CA VAL A 36 13.30 -17.12 3.65
C VAL A 36 11.84 -17.26 3.18
N ARG A 37 11.27 -18.47 3.20
CA ARG A 37 9.84 -18.68 2.86
C ARG A 37 8.92 -17.98 3.86
N THR A 38 9.23 -18.02 5.15
CA THR A 38 8.50 -17.26 6.18
C THR A 38 8.57 -15.75 5.92
N MET A 39 9.74 -15.25 5.56
CA MET A 39 9.93 -13.83 5.23
C MET A 39 9.14 -13.42 3.97
N LEU A 40 9.10 -14.27 2.94
CA LEU A 40 8.29 -14.07 1.73
C LEU A 40 6.78 -14.06 2.05
N ALA A 41 6.31 -14.94 2.95
CA ALA A 41 4.92 -14.92 3.40
C ALA A 41 4.56 -13.61 4.14
N ALA A 42 5.46 -13.12 5.00
CA ALA A 42 5.30 -11.83 5.68
C ALA A 42 5.32 -10.64 4.71
N LEU A 43 6.13 -10.72 3.64
CA LEU A 43 6.13 -9.75 2.54
C LEU A 43 4.79 -9.76 1.80
N ALA A 44 4.27 -10.95 1.45
CA ALA A 44 3.00 -11.10 0.75
C ALA A 44 1.84 -10.46 1.54
N HIS A 45 1.77 -10.71 2.84
CA HIS A 45 0.77 -10.10 3.71
C HIS A 45 0.85 -8.56 3.74
N THR A 46 2.07 -8.03 3.79
CA THR A 46 2.29 -6.57 3.79
C THR A 46 1.97 -5.97 2.43
N ALA A 47 2.29 -6.65 1.33
CA ALA A 47 1.98 -6.21 -0.02
C ALA A 47 0.47 -6.15 -0.28
N VAL A 48 -0.31 -7.14 0.17
CA VAL A 48 -1.79 -7.12 0.09
C VAL A 48 -2.35 -5.92 0.83
N THR A 49 -1.83 -5.64 2.02
CA THR A 49 -2.31 -4.51 2.83
C THR A 49 -1.89 -3.16 2.22
N ALA A 50 -0.74 -3.09 1.54
CA ALA A 50 -0.24 -1.90 0.85
C ALA A 50 -0.81 -1.73 -0.56
N GLU A 51 -1.50 -2.73 -1.12
CA GLU A 51 -2.04 -2.73 -2.47
C GLU A 51 -2.82 -1.47 -2.86
N PRO A 52 -3.80 -0.97 -2.08
CA PRO A 52 -4.54 0.23 -2.46
C PRO A 52 -3.65 1.48 -2.51
N LEU A 53 -2.59 1.55 -1.72
CA LEU A 53 -1.64 2.67 -1.76
C LEU A 53 -0.74 2.57 -2.99
N LEU A 54 -0.18 1.39 -3.23
CA LEU A 54 0.73 1.15 -4.35
C LEU A 54 0.02 1.25 -5.70
N ALA A 55 -1.22 0.79 -5.81
CA ALA A 55 -2.03 0.92 -7.03
C ALA A 55 -2.23 2.38 -7.46
N ASN A 56 -2.29 3.30 -6.50
CA ASN A 56 -2.40 4.74 -6.76
C ASN A 56 -1.05 5.44 -7.00
N LEU A 57 0.06 4.90 -6.47
CA LEU A 57 1.37 5.53 -6.53
C LEU A 57 2.23 5.00 -7.70
N ASP A 58 2.47 3.69 -7.72
CA ASP A 58 3.14 2.99 -8.83
C ASP A 58 2.70 1.51 -8.81
N PRO A 59 1.73 1.11 -9.64
CA PRO A 59 1.27 -0.28 -9.69
C PRO A 59 2.37 -1.25 -10.16
N SER A 60 3.44 -0.76 -10.78
CA SER A 60 4.58 -1.59 -11.19
C SER A 60 5.27 -2.23 -9.97
N ILE A 61 5.23 -1.58 -8.80
CA ILE A 61 5.80 -2.16 -7.57
C ILE A 61 5.09 -3.47 -7.22
N LEU A 62 3.77 -3.53 -7.38
CA LEU A 62 2.99 -4.74 -7.15
C LEU A 62 3.29 -5.82 -8.19
N ILE A 63 3.52 -5.43 -9.45
CA ILE A 63 3.90 -6.36 -10.51
C ILE A 63 5.23 -7.04 -10.17
N GLU A 64 6.25 -6.27 -9.80
CA GLU A 64 7.56 -6.82 -9.43
C GLU A 64 7.46 -7.74 -8.20
N ILE A 65 6.68 -7.37 -7.18
CA ILE A 65 6.46 -8.21 -6.01
C ILE A 65 5.76 -9.53 -6.40
N ARG A 66 4.76 -9.48 -7.29
CA ARG A 66 4.08 -10.69 -7.79
C ARG A 66 5.03 -11.58 -8.58
N SER A 67 5.82 -11.01 -9.50
CA SER A 67 6.84 -11.74 -10.25
C SER A 67 7.86 -12.40 -9.32
N ALA A 68 8.28 -11.74 -8.24
CA ALA A 68 9.16 -12.36 -7.26
C ALA A 68 8.56 -13.62 -6.62
N PHE A 69 7.25 -13.64 -6.33
CA PHE A 69 6.58 -14.83 -5.81
C PHE A 69 6.48 -15.94 -6.85
N ASP A 70 6.19 -15.61 -8.11
CA ASP A 70 6.18 -16.59 -9.21
C ASP A 70 7.59 -17.22 -9.40
N HIS A 71 8.64 -16.41 -9.28
CA HIS A 71 10.02 -16.89 -9.32
C HIS A 71 10.39 -17.74 -8.10
N ALA A 72 9.88 -17.41 -6.91
CA ALA A 72 10.07 -18.20 -5.70
C ALA A 72 9.45 -19.60 -5.84
N GLU A 73 8.24 -19.68 -6.40
CA GLU A 73 7.55 -20.94 -6.68
C GLU A 73 8.33 -21.78 -7.70
N ALA A 74 8.86 -21.13 -8.74
CA ALA A 74 9.70 -21.77 -9.75
C ALA A 74 11.16 -22.03 -9.30
N GLN A 75 11.51 -21.74 -8.05
CA GLN A 75 12.88 -21.84 -7.49
C GLN A 75 13.95 -21.07 -8.28
N ARG A 76 13.56 -19.99 -8.99
CA ARG A 76 14.47 -19.13 -9.74
C ARG A 76 14.98 -18.01 -8.84
N ILE A 77 16.01 -18.30 -8.06
CA ILE A 77 16.49 -17.42 -6.99
C ILE A 77 17.03 -16.08 -7.52
N ASP A 78 17.78 -16.11 -8.62
CA ASP A 78 18.32 -14.90 -9.24
C ASP A 78 17.22 -13.99 -9.79
N ASP A 79 16.23 -14.56 -10.48
CA ASP A 79 15.08 -13.81 -11.00
C ASP A 79 14.23 -13.23 -9.86
N MET A 80 13.96 -14.03 -8.82
CA MET A 80 13.26 -13.58 -7.61
C MET A 80 14.00 -12.39 -6.99
N ARG A 81 15.31 -12.49 -6.80
CA ARG A 81 16.14 -11.42 -6.24
C ARG A 81 16.11 -10.16 -7.12
N ALA A 82 16.16 -10.32 -8.44
CA ALA A 82 16.09 -9.20 -9.38
C ALA A 82 14.76 -8.45 -9.26
N SER A 83 13.63 -9.16 -9.24
CA SER A 83 12.29 -8.57 -9.05
C SER A 83 12.16 -7.87 -7.69
N LEU A 84 12.63 -8.48 -6.60
CA LEU A 84 12.62 -7.85 -5.27
C LEU A 84 13.48 -6.57 -5.22
N LEU A 85 14.63 -6.57 -5.90
CA LEU A 85 15.50 -5.40 -6.02
C LEU A 85 14.82 -4.28 -6.84
N MET A 86 14.15 -4.61 -7.93
CA MET A 86 13.39 -3.64 -8.73
C MET A 86 12.26 -3.01 -7.93
N ALA A 87 11.49 -3.82 -7.19
CA ALA A 87 10.46 -3.34 -6.28
C ALA A 87 11.04 -2.37 -5.22
N SER A 88 12.16 -2.74 -4.57
CA SER A 88 12.81 -1.90 -3.56
C SER A 88 13.29 -0.56 -4.14
N ARG A 89 13.90 -0.57 -5.32
CA ARG A 89 14.36 0.66 -5.99
C ARG A 89 13.21 1.60 -6.31
N ARG A 90 12.14 1.08 -6.90
CA ARG A 90 10.93 1.85 -7.21
C ARG A 90 10.30 2.44 -5.95
N LEU A 91 10.17 1.64 -4.90
CA LEU A 91 9.61 2.09 -3.63
C LEU A 91 10.49 3.17 -2.96
N SER A 92 11.81 3.12 -3.13
CA SER A 92 12.75 4.08 -2.55
C SER A 92 12.74 5.45 -3.23
N VAL A 93 12.30 5.53 -4.49
CA VAL A 93 12.19 6.79 -5.24
C VAL A 93 10.81 7.42 -5.17
N LEU A 94 9.85 6.77 -4.50
CA LEU A 94 8.54 7.38 -4.29
C LEU A 94 8.70 8.67 -3.46
N PRO A 95 8.05 9.77 -3.87
CA PRO A 95 8.04 10.98 -3.07
C PRO A 95 7.43 10.67 -1.70
N HIS A 96 7.94 11.30 -0.65
CA HIS A 96 7.34 11.19 0.68
C HIS A 96 5.96 11.85 0.58
N THR A 97 4.91 11.06 0.42
CA THR A 97 3.56 11.55 0.19
C THR A 97 3.08 12.24 1.46
N GLY A 98 3.22 13.56 1.51
CA GLY A 98 2.61 14.44 2.50
C GLY A 98 1.31 15.08 2.03
N SER A 99 0.65 14.52 1.02
CA SER A 99 -0.65 14.99 0.52
C SER A 99 -1.29 13.89 -0.31
N PHE A 100 -2.07 13.01 0.34
CA PHE A 100 -3.11 12.30 -0.39
C PHE A 100 -4.17 13.34 -0.78
N PRO A 101 -4.64 13.38 -2.05
CA PRO A 101 -5.84 14.14 -2.34
C PRO A 101 -6.95 13.54 -1.47
N SER A 102 -7.46 14.34 -0.54
CA SER A 102 -8.64 13.97 0.25
C SER A 102 -9.71 13.55 -0.75
N LEU A 103 -10.16 12.29 -0.66
CA LEU A 103 -11.33 11.83 -1.39
C LEU A 103 -12.43 12.88 -1.21
N PRO A 104 -13.13 13.31 -2.28
CA PRO A 104 -14.24 14.24 -2.12
C PRO A 104 -15.21 13.62 -1.13
N HIS A 105 -15.45 14.32 -0.01
CA HIS A 105 -16.48 13.95 0.94
C HIS A 105 -17.78 13.78 0.16
N GLN A 106 -18.20 12.52 0.04
CA GLN A 106 -19.46 12.14 -0.56
C GLN A 106 -20.56 12.93 0.17
N GLY A 107 -21.36 13.65 -0.62
CA GLY A 107 -22.22 14.76 -0.24
C GLY A 107 -22.81 14.70 1.17
N ALA A 108 -22.60 15.78 1.92
CA ALA A 108 -23.53 16.17 2.97
C ALA A 108 -24.95 16.23 2.36
N PRO A 109 -25.96 15.58 2.96
CA PRO A 109 -27.32 15.72 2.48
C PRO A 109 -27.74 17.19 2.64
N PRO A 110 -28.46 17.77 1.66
CA PRO A 110 -28.94 19.13 1.78
C PRO A 110 -29.90 19.20 2.98
N HIS A 111 -29.60 20.08 3.93
CA HIS A 111 -30.53 20.49 4.97
C HIS A 111 -31.75 21.11 4.28
N HIS A 112 -32.78 20.31 4.02
CA HIS A 112 -34.08 20.81 3.61
C HIS A 112 -34.76 21.39 4.85
N THR A 113 -34.58 22.69 5.06
CA THR A 113 -35.33 23.46 6.05
C THR A 113 -36.82 23.32 5.74
N LYS A 114 -37.54 22.70 6.66
CA LYS A 114 -39.01 22.60 6.69
C LYS A 114 -39.62 24.01 6.58
N PRO A 115 -40.47 24.31 5.57
CA PRO A 115 -41.23 25.56 5.61
C PRO A 115 -42.34 25.46 6.65
N SER A 116 -42.34 26.44 7.55
CA SER A 116 -43.35 26.67 8.58
C SER A 116 -44.74 26.92 7.96
N ASN A 117 -45.74 26.31 8.59
CA ASN A 117 -47.16 26.41 8.32
C ASN A 117 -47.67 27.85 8.52
N PRO A 118 -48.42 28.47 7.59
CA PRO A 118 -49.21 29.65 7.89
C PRO A 118 -50.64 29.24 8.20
N ARG A 119 -50.94 29.14 9.50
CA ARG A 119 -52.32 29.18 10.00
C ARG A 119 -52.43 30.41 10.89
N ASP A 120 -52.53 31.58 10.28
CA ASP A 120 -53.18 32.74 10.87
C ASP A 120 -53.48 33.77 9.78
N MET A 121 -54.76 33.96 9.49
CA MET A 121 -55.41 35.26 9.26
C MET A 121 -56.87 34.97 8.91
N ARG A 122 -57.69 35.03 9.97
CA ARG A 122 -59.10 35.41 9.89
C ARG A 122 -59.16 36.82 9.33
N GLU A 123 -60.05 37.07 8.37
CA GLU A 123 -61.06 38.15 8.38
C GLU A 123 -62.23 37.72 7.48
#